data_AF-A0AAJ1STD8-F1
#
_entry.id   AF-A0AAJ1STD8-F1
#
_cell.length_a   1.000
_cell.length_b   1.000
_cell.length_c   1.000
_cell.angle_alpha   90.00
_cell.angle_beta   90.00
_cell.angle_gamma   90.00
#
_symmetry.space_group_name_H-M   'P 1'
#
loop_
_entity.id
_entity.type
_entity.pdbx_description
1 polymer ?
#
loop_
_entity_poly.entity_id
_entity_poly.type
_entity_poly.pdbx_seq_one_letter_code
_entity_poly.pdbx_strand_id
1 'polypeptide(L)'
;MSSTPGNAGTEQTTTVVIGTGLSGLAVAAELRRHGVDSIVVDGLDILGQAQPANTTSLQRCDAADSDTLRERNEILRHLRNYAASHSVDVRNTTRAVQLTMLETPDQVAPRWQVHTPTGILVADHIVLTRCAHSQLRRMLSDFGIAVGRNVAAAMRAIGIYLVGVGELITPSPKEVLRQAKTVGQAISAKVNPGSGLAGGGQPSRGALPAAGGFAVLTC
;
A
#
# COMPACT_ATOMS: atom_id res chain seq x y z
N MET A 1 31.74 -5.23 -26.46
CA MET A 1 31.28 -3.98 -25.82
C MET A 1 30.46 -4.40 -24.61
N SER A 2 31.10 -4.52 -23.45
CA SER A 2 30.46 -4.98 -22.22
C SER A 2 29.70 -3.83 -21.60
N SER A 3 28.37 -3.85 -21.70
CA SER A 3 27.49 -3.00 -20.91
C SER A 3 27.53 -3.50 -19.47
N THR A 4 28.33 -2.85 -18.62
CA THR A 4 28.16 -2.90 -17.17
C THR A 4 26.70 -2.51 -16.86
N PRO A 5 25.93 -3.33 -16.11
CA PRO A 5 24.60 -2.94 -15.69
C PRO A 5 24.77 -1.73 -14.79
N GLY A 6 24.41 -0.56 -15.33
CA GLY A 6 24.40 0.71 -14.61
C GLY A 6 23.58 0.53 -13.35
N ASN A 7 24.16 0.95 -12.24
CA ASN A 7 23.64 0.94 -10.88
C ASN A 7 22.11 1.19 -10.88
N ALA A 8 21.33 0.12 -10.89
CA ALA A 8 19.89 0.20 -10.88
C ALA A 8 19.52 0.68 -9.48
N GLY A 9 19.26 1.98 -9.34
CA GLY A 9 19.14 2.65 -8.05
C GLY A 9 18.16 1.91 -7.15
N THR A 10 18.62 1.54 -5.95
CA THR A 10 17.73 1.05 -4.91
C THR A 10 17.10 2.25 -4.25
N GLU A 11 15.79 2.37 -4.36
CA GLU A 11 15.01 3.46 -3.79
C GLU A 11 14.18 2.93 -2.63
N GLN A 12 14.14 3.68 -1.53
CA GLN A 12 13.36 3.31 -0.35
C GLN A 12 12.09 4.16 -0.28
N THR A 13 10.96 3.52 0.02
CA THR A 13 9.68 4.17 0.27
C THR A 13 8.92 3.40 1.34
N THR A 14 7.91 4.00 1.95
CA THR A 14 7.10 3.28 2.95
C THR A 14 6.17 2.27 2.30
N THR A 15 5.50 2.66 1.20
CA THR A 15 4.51 1.82 0.52
C THR A 15 4.68 1.82 -0.99
N VAL A 16 4.65 0.64 -1.62
CA VAL A 16 4.51 0.54 -3.08
C VAL A 16 3.11 0.08 -3.44
N VAL A 17 2.44 0.83 -4.32
CA VAL A 17 1.12 0.51 -4.83
C VAL A 17 1.25 -0.02 -6.26
N ILE A 18 0.79 -1.25 -6.50
CA ILE A 18 0.87 -1.86 -7.82
C ILE A 18 -0.47 -1.71 -8.54
N GLY A 19 -0.46 -0.83 -9.54
CA GLY A 19 -1.56 -0.53 -10.46
C GLY A 19 -1.90 0.96 -10.51
N THR A 20 -1.87 1.54 -11.70
CA THR A 20 -2.12 2.97 -11.96
C THR A 20 -3.59 3.30 -12.28
N GLY A 21 -4.50 2.34 -12.03
CA GLY A 21 -5.93 2.47 -12.26
C GLY A 21 -6.68 3.08 -11.07
N LEU A 22 -8.02 2.99 -11.11
CA LEU A 22 -8.91 3.52 -10.06
C LEU A 22 -8.49 3.09 -8.65
N SER A 23 -8.30 1.79 -8.43
CA SER A 23 -7.95 1.24 -7.11
C SER A 23 -6.62 1.75 -6.58
N GLY A 24 -5.59 1.80 -7.42
CA GLY A 24 -4.26 2.19 -6.95
C GLY A 24 -4.15 3.69 -6.71
N LEU A 25 -4.74 4.51 -7.59
CA LEU A 25 -4.79 5.96 -7.37
C LEU A 25 -5.67 6.33 -6.18
N ALA A 26 -6.76 5.59 -5.94
CA ALA A 26 -7.59 5.78 -4.75
C ALA A 26 -6.77 5.52 -3.47
N VAL A 27 -6.03 4.41 -3.42
CA VAL A 27 -5.19 4.09 -2.25
C VAL A 27 -4.08 5.11 -2.08
N ALA A 28 -3.38 5.47 -3.16
CA ALA A 28 -2.31 6.46 -3.10
C ALA A 28 -2.81 7.83 -2.61
N ALA A 29 -4.02 8.23 -3.02
CA ALA A 29 -4.65 9.43 -2.51
C ALA A 29 -4.92 9.37 -1.00
N GLU A 30 -5.43 8.24 -0.49
CA GLU A 30 -5.65 8.05 0.95
C GLU A 30 -4.33 7.99 1.73
N LEU A 31 -3.31 7.28 1.23
CA LEU A 31 -1.97 7.25 1.85
C LEU A 31 -1.39 8.66 1.95
N ARG A 32 -1.48 9.44 0.87
CA ARG A 32 -1.01 10.83 0.86
C ARG A 32 -1.76 11.71 1.87
N ARG A 33 -3.08 11.52 2.04
CA ARG A 33 -3.87 12.23 3.07
C ARG A 33 -3.43 11.88 4.49
N HIS A 34 -2.97 10.66 4.69
CA HIS A 34 -2.45 10.18 5.96
C HIS A 34 -0.95 10.48 6.16
N GLY A 35 -0.31 11.21 5.23
CA GLY A 35 1.12 11.53 5.30
C GLY A 35 2.04 10.31 5.14
N VAL A 36 1.56 9.25 4.48
CA VAL A 36 2.36 8.06 4.17
C VAL A 36 2.93 8.20 2.76
N ASP A 37 4.26 8.06 2.65
CA ASP A 37 4.93 8.09 1.36
C ASP A 37 4.63 6.82 0.56
N SER A 38 4.29 7.02 -0.72
CA SER A 38 3.95 5.92 -1.59
C SER A 38 4.40 6.15 -3.04
N ILE A 39 4.90 5.09 -3.67
CA ILE A 39 5.18 5.05 -5.11
C ILE A 39 4.14 4.16 -5.79
N VAL A 40 3.42 4.70 -6.77
CA VAL A 40 2.48 3.93 -7.59
C VAL A 40 3.18 3.48 -8.86
N VAL A 41 3.25 2.18 -9.06
CA VAL A 41 3.84 1.56 -10.27
C VAL A 41 2.75 0.93 -11.13
N ASP A 42 3.04 0.76 -12.42
CA ASP A 42 2.17 0.01 -13.32
C ASP A 42 2.14 -1.48 -12.96
N GLY A 43 1.17 -2.21 -13.53
CA GLY A 43 0.78 -3.57 -13.13
C GLY A 43 1.91 -4.59 -12.94
N LEU A 44 1.54 -5.68 -12.25
CA LEU A 44 2.44 -6.76 -11.83
C LEU A 44 2.57 -7.84 -12.90
N ASP A 45 3.75 -8.04 -13.47
CA ASP A 45 4.03 -9.09 -14.47
C ASP A 45 4.64 -10.36 -13.84
N ILE A 46 4.28 -10.68 -12.59
CA ILE A 46 4.94 -11.76 -11.82
C ILE A 46 4.72 -13.16 -12.40
N LEU A 47 3.75 -13.37 -13.30
CA LEU A 47 3.34 -14.73 -13.71
C LEU A 47 3.32 -14.97 -15.22
N GLY A 48 4.03 -14.17 -16.02
CA GLY A 48 4.18 -14.44 -17.45
C GLY A 48 2.90 -14.30 -18.27
N GLN A 49 1.92 -13.53 -17.79
CA GLN A 49 0.91 -12.98 -18.69
C GLN A 49 1.48 -11.72 -19.31
N ALA A 50 2.20 -11.91 -20.41
CA ALA A 50 2.67 -10.88 -21.33
C ALA A 50 1.52 -10.15 -22.07
N GLN A 51 0.40 -9.94 -21.40
CA GLN A 51 -0.64 -9.03 -21.80
C GLN A 51 -0.84 -8.07 -20.64
N PRO A 52 -0.85 -6.72 -20.85
CA PRO A 52 -1.65 -5.90 -19.95
C PRO A 52 -3.00 -6.60 -19.90
N ALA A 53 -3.51 -6.98 -18.72
CA ALA A 53 -4.84 -7.56 -18.64
C ALA A 53 -5.74 -6.61 -19.43
N ASN A 54 -6.07 -7.00 -20.66
CA ASN A 54 -6.55 -6.08 -21.68
C ASN A 54 -7.90 -5.68 -21.15
N THR A 55 -7.97 -4.50 -20.54
CA THR A 55 -9.22 -4.03 -19.97
C THR A 55 -10.25 -3.89 -21.08
N THR A 56 -9.81 -3.80 -22.34
CA THR A 56 -10.65 -3.84 -23.53
C THR A 56 -11.44 -5.14 -23.73
N SER A 57 -10.93 -6.32 -23.33
CA SER A 57 -11.65 -7.59 -23.55
C SER A 57 -12.51 -8.02 -22.35
N LEU A 58 -12.14 -7.66 -21.11
CA LEU A 58 -13.02 -7.81 -19.94
C LEU A 58 -13.99 -6.62 -19.74
N GLN A 59 -13.82 -5.50 -20.46
CA GLN A 59 -14.84 -4.41 -20.53
C GLN A 59 -16.03 -4.75 -21.42
N ARG A 60 -15.97 -5.83 -22.21
CA ARG A 60 -17.02 -6.17 -23.19
C ARG A 60 -18.02 -7.23 -22.76
N CYS A 61 -17.87 -7.82 -21.57
CA CYS A 61 -18.83 -8.82 -21.09
C CYS A 61 -19.84 -8.17 -20.14
N ASP A 62 -20.96 -7.79 -20.77
CA ASP A 62 -22.33 -7.58 -20.27
C ASP A 62 -22.59 -6.50 -19.21
N ALA A 63 -23.05 -5.35 -19.74
CA ALA A 63 -23.91 -4.37 -19.06
C ALA A 63 -23.36 -3.73 -17.76
N ALA A 64 -22.13 -3.23 -17.77
CA ALA A 64 -21.84 -2.10 -16.89
C ALA A 64 -22.69 -0.91 -17.35
N ASP A 65 -23.72 -0.58 -16.55
CA ASP A 65 -24.58 0.59 -16.73
C ASP A 65 -23.73 1.81 -17.10
N SER A 66 -24.12 2.54 -18.15
CA SER A 66 -23.38 3.71 -18.65
C SER A 66 -23.12 4.73 -17.56
N ASP A 67 -24.04 4.83 -16.59
CA ASP A 67 -23.90 5.74 -15.45
C ASP A 67 -22.76 5.30 -14.52
N THR A 68 -22.60 3.99 -14.29
CA THR A 68 -21.50 3.46 -13.47
C THR A 68 -20.13 3.62 -14.16
N LEU A 69 -20.09 3.50 -15.50
CA LEU A 69 -18.87 3.76 -16.28
C LEU A 69 -18.51 5.25 -16.28
N ARG A 70 -19.52 6.13 -16.37
CA ARG A 70 -19.34 7.57 -16.27
C ARG A 70 -18.84 7.97 -14.89
N GLU A 71 -19.48 7.51 -13.81
CA GLU A 71 -19.05 7.74 -12.43
C GLU A 71 -17.60 7.28 -12.23
N ARG A 72 -17.26 6.07 -12.71
CA ARG A 72 -15.89 5.54 -12.66
C ARG A 72 -14.88 6.46 -13.35
N ASN A 73 -15.19 6.95 -14.55
CA ASN A 73 -14.30 7.83 -15.32
C ASN A 73 -14.14 9.21 -14.66
N GLU A 74 -15.22 9.75 -14.10
CA GLU A 74 -15.20 11.01 -13.35
C GLU A 74 -14.34 10.88 -12.10
N ILE A 75 -14.50 9.82 -11.31
CA ILE A 75 -13.66 9.54 -10.14
C ILE A 75 -12.21 9.36 -10.55
N LEU A 76 -11.92 8.56 -11.59
CA LEU A 76 -10.55 8.34 -12.05
C LEU A 76 -9.88 9.65 -12.51
N ARG A 77 -10.62 10.51 -13.20
CA ARG A 77 -10.15 11.86 -13.57
C ARG A 77 -9.83 12.69 -12.33
N HIS A 78 -10.72 12.69 -11.32
CA HIS A 78 -10.47 13.40 -10.06
C HIS A 78 -9.23 12.87 -9.32
N LEU A 79 -9.03 11.55 -9.29
CA LEU A 79 -7.86 10.94 -8.65
C LEU A 79 -6.55 11.29 -9.37
N ARG A 80 -6.55 11.34 -10.71
CA ARG A 80 -5.38 11.79 -11.48
C ARG A 80 -5.04 13.26 -11.20
N ASN A 81 -6.06 14.12 -11.16
CA ASN A 81 -5.88 15.53 -10.83
C ASN A 81 -5.37 15.70 -9.39
N TYR A 82 -5.90 14.91 -8.45
CA TYR A 82 -5.43 14.90 -7.07
C TYR A 82 -3.96 14.49 -6.99
N ALA A 83 -3.58 13.40 -7.65
CA ALA A 83 -2.20 12.90 -7.68
C ALA A 83 -1.23 13.96 -8.20
N ALA A 84 -1.57 14.62 -9.31
CA ALA A 84 -0.77 15.72 -9.87
C ALA A 84 -0.66 16.93 -8.92
N SER A 85 -1.77 17.30 -8.26
CA SER A 85 -1.81 18.48 -7.37
C SER A 85 -1.10 18.26 -6.03
N HIS A 86 -1.00 17.00 -5.56
CA HIS A 86 -0.43 16.67 -4.24
C HIS A 86 0.93 15.97 -4.34
N SER A 87 1.56 15.98 -5.52
CA SER A 87 2.87 15.36 -5.80
C SER A 87 2.93 13.88 -5.39
N VAL A 88 1.87 13.12 -5.71
CA VAL A 88 1.89 11.66 -5.55
C VAL A 88 2.80 11.09 -6.64
N ASP A 89 3.79 10.27 -6.25
CA ASP A 89 4.69 9.62 -7.21
C ASP A 89 3.94 8.51 -7.96
N VAL A 90 3.68 8.73 -9.25
CA VAL A 90 2.99 7.79 -10.14
C VAL A 90 3.86 7.50 -11.36
N ARG A 91 4.38 6.28 -11.43
CA ARG A 91 5.26 5.78 -12.49
C ARG A 91 4.49 4.90 -13.46
N ASN A 92 3.80 5.55 -14.40
CA ASN A 92 2.94 4.89 -15.38
C ASN A 92 3.68 4.04 -16.43
N THR A 93 5.00 4.22 -16.59
CA THR A 93 5.85 3.45 -17.50
C THR A 93 6.70 2.38 -16.78
N THR A 94 6.73 2.41 -15.44
CA THR A 94 7.49 1.47 -14.63
C THR A 94 6.58 0.34 -14.18
N ARG A 95 6.77 -0.86 -14.74
CA ARG A 95 6.06 -2.07 -14.29
C ARG A 95 6.80 -2.77 -13.17
N ALA A 96 6.05 -3.33 -12.23
CA ALA A 96 6.58 -4.25 -11.25
C ALA A 96 6.74 -5.64 -11.89
N VAL A 97 7.97 -6.14 -11.93
CA VAL A 97 8.32 -7.41 -12.59
C VAL A 97 8.34 -8.55 -11.58
N GLN A 98 8.94 -8.32 -10.42
CA GLN A 98 9.11 -9.34 -9.39
C GLN A 98 8.95 -8.74 -7.99
N LEU A 99 8.38 -9.53 -7.08
CA LEU A 99 8.35 -9.24 -5.66
C LEU A 99 9.21 -10.25 -4.91
N THR A 100 10.13 -9.74 -4.10
CA THR A 100 10.99 -10.55 -3.24
C THR A 100 10.78 -10.12 -1.80
N MET A 101 10.50 -11.09 -0.93
CA MET A 101 10.37 -10.86 0.50
C MET A 101 11.76 -10.78 1.13
N LEU A 102 12.02 -9.71 1.88
CA LEU A 102 13.23 -9.54 2.68
C LEU A 102 12.93 -9.85 4.13
N GLU A 103 13.49 -10.95 4.61
CA GLU A 103 13.50 -11.27 6.03
C GLU A 103 14.56 -10.40 6.72
N THR A 104 14.12 -9.50 7.58
CA THR A 104 15.03 -8.75 8.45
C THR A 104 14.96 -9.38 9.84
N PRO A 105 16.04 -9.99 10.36
CA PRO A 105 16.07 -10.41 11.76
C PRO A 105 15.83 -9.14 12.59
N ASP A 106 14.88 -9.18 13.53
CA ASP A 106 14.45 -8.07 14.39
C ASP A 106 13.25 -7.21 13.91
N GLN A 107 12.67 -7.48 12.73
CA GLN A 107 11.39 -6.85 12.33
C GLN A 107 10.18 -7.78 12.51
N VAL A 108 9.08 -7.22 13.02
CA VAL A 108 7.79 -7.91 13.21
C VAL A 108 7.12 -8.27 11.86
N ALA A 109 7.45 -7.56 10.79
CA ALA A 109 6.95 -7.81 9.44
C ALA A 109 8.09 -7.74 8.42
N PRO A 110 8.04 -8.52 7.33
CA PRO A 110 9.06 -8.48 6.30
C PRO A 110 9.02 -7.17 5.53
N ARG A 111 10.17 -6.80 4.95
CA ARG A 111 10.26 -5.76 3.91
C ARG A 111 10.13 -6.38 2.53
N TRP A 112 9.82 -5.57 1.55
CA TRP A 112 9.55 -6.00 0.18
C TRP A 112 10.47 -5.32 -0.81
N GLN A 113 11.08 -6.10 -1.69
CA GLN A 113 11.73 -5.61 -2.89
C GLN A 113 10.80 -5.76 -4.08
N VAL A 114 10.49 -4.65 -4.73
CA VAL A 114 9.79 -4.58 -6.00
C VAL A 114 10.82 -4.35 -7.09
N HIS A 115 11.10 -5.38 -7.87
CA HIS A 115 11.99 -5.28 -9.01
C HIS A 115 11.25 -4.63 -10.18
N THR A 116 11.88 -3.61 -10.75
CA THR A 116 11.41 -2.90 -11.92
C THR A 116 12.51 -2.90 -12.98
N PRO A 117 12.20 -2.64 -14.26
CA PRO A 117 13.23 -2.52 -15.30
C PRO A 117 14.26 -1.42 -15.03
N THR A 118 13.90 -0.45 -14.19
CA THR A 118 14.70 0.74 -13.88
C THR A 118 15.48 0.65 -12.56
N GLY A 119 15.24 -0.38 -11.73
CA GLY A 119 15.77 -0.43 -10.37
C GLY A 119 14.94 -1.27 -9.41
N ILE A 120 15.30 -1.20 -8.13
CA ILE A 120 14.61 -1.93 -7.06
C ILE A 120 13.97 -0.90 -6.13
N LEU A 121 12.67 -1.05 -5.88
CA LEU A 121 11.97 -0.29 -4.83
C LEU A 121 11.91 -1.15 -3.57
N VAL A 122 12.38 -0.64 -2.44
CA VAL A 122 12.27 -1.30 -1.14
C VAL A 122 11.15 -0.63 -0.35
N ALA A 123 10.21 -1.43 0.15
CA ALA A 123 9.06 -0.93 0.90
C ALA A 123 8.69 -1.79 2.10
N ASP A 124 8.06 -1.19 3.12
CA ASP A 124 7.51 -1.92 4.26
C ASP A 124 6.15 -2.53 3.95
N HIS A 125 5.41 -1.90 3.02
CA HIS A 125 4.05 -2.28 2.66
C HIS A 125 3.87 -2.34 1.15
N ILE A 126 3.13 -3.35 0.69
CA ILE A 126 2.73 -3.49 -0.71
C ILE A 126 1.22 -3.43 -0.80
N VAL A 127 0.69 -2.68 -1.76
CA VAL A 127 -0.74 -2.69 -2.10
C VAL A 127 -0.90 -3.32 -3.47
N LEU A 128 -1.60 -4.45 -3.54
CA LEU A 128 -1.95 -5.13 -4.77
C LEU A 128 -3.35 -4.73 -5.23
N THR A 129 -3.45 -4.35 -6.50
CA THR A 129 -4.73 -4.07 -7.15
C THR A 129 -4.96 -5.06 -8.29
N ARG A 130 -6.22 -5.49 -8.47
CA ARG A 130 -6.65 -6.38 -9.58
C ARG A 130 -5.89 -7.72 -9.66
N CYS A 131 -5.58 -8.36 -8.54
CA CYS A 131 -5.03 -9.72 -8.54
C CYS A 131 -6.15 -10.77 -8.48
N ALA A 132 -5.99 -11.89 -9.20
CA ALA A 132 -6.90 -13.03 -9.11
C ALA A 132 -6.65 -13.83 -7.83
N HIS A 133 -7.68 -14.52 -7.30
CA HIS A 133 -7.53 -15.33 -6.08
C HIS A 133 -6.48 -16.45 -6.25
N SER A 134 -6.44 -17.08 -7.43
CA SER A 134 -5.43 -18.09 -7.78
C SER A 134 -4.00 -17.53 -7.76
N GLN A 135 -3.81 -16.30 -8.24
CA GLN A 135 -2.52 -15.61 -8.20
C GLN A 135 -2.08 -15.32 -6.77
N LEU A 136 -2.99 -14.84 -5.92
CA LEU A 136 -2.68 -14.59 -4.52
C LEU A 136 -2.30 -15.88 -3.77
N ARG A 137 -3.03 -16.98 -4.00
CA ARG A 137 -2.69 -18.28 -3.41
C ARG A 137 -1.34 -18.79 -3.88
N ARG A 138 -1.03 -18.64 -5.17
CA ARG A 138 0.29 -18.99 -5.72
C ARG A 138 1.39 -18.17 -5.06
N MET A 139 1.24 -16.85 -4.98
CA MET A 139 2.22 -15.99 -4.31
C MET A 139 2.47 -16.39 -2.85
N LEU A 140 1.42 -16.69 -2.07
CA LEU A 140 1.60 -17.20 -0.71
C LEU A 140 2.38 -18.52 -0.68
N SER A 141 2.07 -19.44 -1.60
CA SER A 141 2.80 -20.70 -1.72
C SER A 141 4.27 -20.49 -2.12
N ASP A 142 4.55 -19.54 -3.02
CA ASP A 142 5.90 -19.20 -3.46
C ASP A 142 6.73 -18.61 -2.31
N PHE A 143 6.09 -17.92 -1.36
CA PHE A 143 6.70 -17.43 -0.12
C PHE A 143 6.76 -18.49 0.99
N GLY A 144 6.33 -19.73 0.74
CA GLY A 144 6.31 -20.81 1.74
C GLY A 144 5.24 -20.65 2.83
N ILE A 145 4.22 -19.82 2.61
CA ILE A 145 3.17 -19.53 3.59
C ILE A 145 1.98 -20.48 3.36
N ALA A 146 1.56 -21.16 4.42
CA ALA A 146 0.40 -22.03 4.38
C ALA A 146 -0.87 -21.26 3.98
N VAL A 147 -1.47 -21.66 2.85
CA VAL A 147 -2.67 -21.03 2.31
C VAL A 147 -3.90 -21.51 3.09
N GLY A 148 -4.32 -20.72 4.08
CA GLY A 148 -5.57 -20.93 4.81
C GLY A 148 -6.81 -20.49 4.03
N ARG A 149 -7.98 -20.61 4.67
CA ARG A 149 -9.26 -20.13 4.11
C ARG A 149 -9.29 -18.61 3.88
N ASN A 150 -8.50 -17.85 4.63
CA ASN A 150 -8.48 -16.38 4.56
C ASN A 150 -7.18 -15.84 3.95
N VAL A 151 -7.11 -15.85 2.61
CA VAL A 151 -5.96 -15.36 1.83
C VAL A 151 -5.67 -13.88 2.09
N ALA A 152 -6.71 -13.06 2.26
CA ALA A 152 -6.54 -11.62 2.52
C ALA A 152 -5.87 -11.35 3.88
N ALA A 153 -6.24 -12.11 4.92
CA ALA A 153 -5.59 -12.01 6.23
C ALA A 153 -4.13 -12.49 6.18
N ALA A 154 -3.85 -13.58 5.46
CA ALA A 154 -2.49 -14.07 5.28
C ALA A 154 -1.60 -13.05 4.56
N MET A 155 -2.09 -12.44 3.48
CA MET A 155 -1.40 -11.35 2.79
C MET A 155 -1.14 -10.15 3.72
N ARG A 156 -2.16 -9.75 4.51
CA ARG A 156 -2.03 -8.61 5.43
C ARG A 156 -1.02 -8.87 6.55
N ALA A 157 -0.89 -10.13 7.00
CA ALA A 157 0.08 -10.53 8.01
C ALA A 157 1.52 -10.28 7.55
N ILE A 158 1.78 -10.46 6.25
CA ILE A 158 3.10 -10.21 5.63
C ILE A 158 3.24 -8.80 5.04
N GLY A 159 2.32 -7.87 5.35
CA GLY A 159 2.42 -6.48 4.89
C GLY A 159 1.89 -6.22 3.46
N ILE A 160 1.18 -7.19 2.86
CA ILE A 160 0.50 -7.04 1.57
C ILE A 160 -0.99 -6.73 1.78
N TYR A 161 -1.46 -5.62 1.21
CA TYR A 161 -2.86 -5.18 1.28
C TYR A 161 -3.53 -5.31 -0.09
N LEU A 162 -4.81 -5.64 -0.09
CA LEU A 162 -5.58 -5.91 -1.31
C LEU A 162 -6.67 -4.86 -1.50
N VAL A 163 -6.79 -4.30 -2.70
CA VAL A 163 -7.88 -3.38 -3.07
C VAL A 163 -8.44 -3.72 -4.44
N GLY A 164 -9.76 -3.85 -4.52
CA GLY A 164 -10.48 -4.27 -5.72
C GLY A 164 -10.14 -5.71 -6.11
N VAL A 165 -9.99 -6.59 -5.13
CA VAL A 165 -9.68 -8.03 -5.30
C VAL A 165 -10.80 -8.86 -4.67
N GLY A 166 -11.35 -9.85 -5.39
CA GLY A 166 -12.41 -10.73 -4.90
C GLY A 166 -13.17 -11.45 -6.03
N GLU A 167 -14.11 -12.34 -5.66
CA GLU A 167 -14.95 -13.14 -6.58
C GLU A 167 -15.98 -12.31 -7.37
N LEU A 168 -16.14 -11.01 -7.05
CA LEU A 168 -17.00 -10.15 -7.86
C LEU A 168 -16.31 -9.81 -9.18
N ILE A 169 -17.03 -10.07 -10.27
CA ILE A 169 -16.64 -9.84 -11.67
C ILE A 169 -16.16 -8.40 -11.91
N THR A 170 -16.61 -7.42 -11.10
CA THR A 170 -15.99 -6.08 -11.01
C THR A 170 -16.51 -5.33 -9.77
N PRO A 171 -15.65 -4.84 -8.85
CA PRO A 171 -16.10 -4.05 -7.70
C PRO A 171 -16.63 -2.68 -8.15
N SER A 172 -17.68 -2.18 -7.50
CA SER A 172 -18.21 -0.84 -7.76
C SER A 172 -17.19 0.25 -7.39
N PRO A 173 -17.22 1.43 -8.03
CA PRO A 173 -16.30 2.51 -7.69
C PRO A 173 -16.35 2.90 -6.21
N LYS A 174 -17.55 2.93 -5.61
CA LYS A 174 -17.75 3.22 -4.18
C LYS A 174 -17.10 2.20 -3.27
N GLU A 175 -17.20 0.91 -3.62
CA GLU A 175 -16.56 -0.15 -2.84
C GLU A 175 -15.03 -0.06 -2.93
N VAL A 176 -14.49 0.26 -4.11
CA VAL A 176 -13.04 0.50 -4.28
C VAL A 176 -12.58 1.67 -3.40
N LEU A 177 -13.31 2.78 -3.36
CA LEU A 177 -12.99 3.91 -2.48
C LEU A 177 -13.07 3.54 -1.00
N ARG A 178 -14.08 2.76 -0.59
CA ARG A 178 -14.23 2.28 0.79
C ARG A 178 -13.05 1.39 1.20
N GLN A 179 -12.65 0.47 0.32
CA GLN A 179 -11.50 -0.40 0.53
C GLN A 179 -10.20 0.41 0.59
N ALA A 180 -10.02 1.38 -0.30
CA ALA A 180 -8.87 2.27 -0.30
C ALA A 180 -8.73 3.04 1.01
N LYS A 181 -9.83 3.59 1.53
CA LYS A 181 -9.86 4.27 2.83
C LYS A 181 -9.48 3.33 3.97
N THR A 182 -10.04 2.13 3.99
CA THR A 182 -9.74 1.11 5.01
C THR A 182 -8.27 0.69 4.99
N VAL A 183 -7.69 0.52 3.79
CA VAL A 183 -6.27 0.16 3.61
C VAL A 183 -5.35 1.31 3.96
N GLY A 184 -5.66 2.54 3.54
CA GLY A 184 -4.89 3.74 3.88
C GLY A 184 -4.82 3.96 5.40
N GLN A 185 -5.95 3.81 6.10
CA GLN A 185 -6.00 3.86 7.57
C GLN A 185 -5.19 2.75 8.23
N ALA A 186 -5.30 1.51 7.72
CA ALA A 186 -4.57 0.37 8.26
C ALA A 186 -3.04 0.52 8.13
N ILE A 187 -2.58 1.03 6.98
CA ILE A 187 -1.16 1.31 6.74
C ILE A 187 -0.71 2.49 7.61
N SER A 188 -1.46 3.59 7.64
CA SER A 188 -1.16 4.75 8.48
C SER A 188 -1.04 4.38 9.95
N ALA A 189 -1.89 3.48 10.46
CA ALA A 189 -1.82 3.04 11.86
C ALA A 189 -0.51 2.28 12.18
N LYS A 190 0.09 1.61 11.19
CA LYS A 190 1.39 0.93 11.35
C LYS A 190 2.57 1.90 11.22
N VAL A 191 2.48 2.86 10.29
CA VAL A 191 3.54 3.84 10.01
C VAL A 191 3.60 4.91 11.10
N ASN A 192 2.43 5.37 11.57
CA ASN A 192 2.28 6.45 12.54
C ASN A 192 1.55 5.97 13.82
N PRO A 193 2.13 5.06 14.62
CA PRO A 193 1.45 4.43 15.76
C PRO A 193 1.00 5.43 16.85
N GLY A 194 1.60 6.62 16.92
CA GLY A 194 1.23 7.68 17.86
C GLY A 194 0.05 8.57 17.45
N SER A 195 -0.44 8.45 16.22
CA SER A 195 -1.53 9.32 15.70
C SER A 195 -2.95 8.82 16.03
N GLY A 196 -3.08 7.60 16.58
CA GLY A 196 -4.36 6.97 16.90
C GLY A 196 -4.88 7.17 18.33
N LEU A 197 -4.18 7.90 19.21
CA LEU A 197 -4.55 8.04 20.64
C LEU A 197 -4.42 9.46 21.22
N ALA A 198 -4.33 10.52 20.41
CA ALA A 198 -4.37 11.90 20.92
C ALA A 198 -5.81 12.41 21.17
N GLY A 199 -6.60 11.62 21.90
CA GLY A 199 -7.97 11.93 22.34
C GLY A 199 -8.23 11.60 23.82
N GLY A 200 -7.18 11.43 24.62
CA GLY A 200 -7.27 11.25 26.07
C GLY A 200 -6.17 12.06 26.74
N GLY A 201 -6.57 13.08 27.49
CA GLY A 201 -5.68 14.08 28.07
C GLY A 201 -4.56 13.49 28.92
N GLN A 202 -3.34 13.96 28.68
CA GLN A 202 -2.23 13.80 29.58
C GLN A 202 -1.99 15.15 30.27
N PRO A 203 -2.13 15.27 31.60
CA PRO A 203 -1.80 16.50 32.29
C PRO A 203 -0.28 16.70 32.27
N SER A 204 0.08 17.93 31.91
CA SER A 204 1.42 18.47 31.84
C SER A 204 2.20 18.27 33.15
N ARG A 205 3.40 17.72 33.01
CA ARG A 205 4.45 17.77 34.03
C ARG A 205 4.91 19.23 34.23
N GLY A 206 4.69 19.74 35.43
CA GLY A 206 5.33 20.92 36.02
C GLY A 206 4.82 21.02 37.47
N ALA A 207 5.61 21.24 38.52
CA ALA A 207 6.99 21.66 38.66
C ALA A 207 7.47 21.40 40.11
N LEU A 208 8.79 21.35 40.27
CA LEU A 208 9.62 21.67 41.46
C LEU A 208 9.68 20.70 42.68
N PRO A 209 10.90 20.39 43.17
CA PRO A 209 11.14 19.81 44.49
C PRO A 209 11.32 20.91 45.54
N ALA A 210 10.60 20.81 46.67
CA ALA A 210 10.85 21.64 47.84
C ALA A 210 11.82 20.90 48.78
N ALA A 211 13.07 21.36 48.81
CA ALA A 211 14.02 21.06 49.86
C ALA A 211 13.85 22.10 50.99
N GLY A 212 13.76 21.62 52.22
CA GLY A 212 13.74 22.40 53.46
C GLY A 212 13.38 21.41 54.57
N GLY A 213 14.30 20.89 55.38
CA GLY A 213 15.31 21.62 56.12
C GLY A 213 14.70 21.99 57.47
N PHE A 214 14.64 21.03 58.40
CA PHE A 214 14.39 21.30 59.82
C PHE A 214 15.41 20.54 60.66
N ALA A 215 16.31 21.31 61.25
CA ALA A 215 17.21 20.88 62.30
C ALA A 215 16.56 21.12 63.67
N VAL A 216 16.69 20.11 64.53
CA VAL A 216 17.03 20.15 65.96
C VAL A 216 16.32 21.16 66.88
N LEU A 217 15.63 20.65 67.90
CA LEU A 217 15.84 21.13 69.27
C LEU A 217 15.63 19.99 70.28
N THR A 218 16.70 19.70 71.02
CA THR A 218 16.72 18.99 72.30
C THR A 218 16.12 19.85 73.42
N CYS A 219 15.31 19.24 74.28
CA CYS A 219 15.30 19.35 75.74
C CYS A 219 14.30 18.33 76.31
#